data_AF-A0AAD5RE11-F1
#
_entry.id   AF-A0AAD5RE11-F1
#
_cell.length_a   1.000
_cell.length_b   1.000
_cell.length_c   1.000
_cell.angle_alpha   90.00
_cell.angle_beta   90.00
_cell.angle_gamma   90.00
#
_symmetry.space_group_name_H-M   'P 1'
#
loop_
_entity.id
_entity.type
_entity.pdbx_description
1 polymer ?
#
loop_
_entity_poly.entity_id
_entity_poly.type
_entity_poly.pdbx_seq_one_letter_code
_entity_poly.pdbx_strand_id
1 'polypeptide(L)'
;MGSLSSNAFMKALKLETWLEEAENVLSPYMEKKVAVISLVGKDSLTRTKGEDLNDFLQMDVFPRWTDEENTMSIQVFYSLDTNAIFMILNGYNDFTHLRQTFSSNPDKNFFEKLAGSEELQIRLLHFISIFSHIIVFVESNTRFDISLSDMLSNVNKVRKNVREDVSEMLERTSKEATEWIREGRLACPRILFAFQRNIIRSELGCVKKREICEKLGHNLESQIYSILKCYKLVDQTMGDSFGYLSDGDPFVNIMQPVSVNINPLADILQIALGKETNDEGDEKFERTPSFVRFLSMHHSSVRSGMPRIYEIPKLELWIKYARAVSGIIKPDSEIVTKKLLNQYVNRQLQFMRMLNARHIKEAIARYTGTSSGFNKAKTIPDRSRNQVVFTKAEHDEKVAVAIAYLDAVWLEIVMKQ
;
A
#
# COMPACT_ATOMS: atom_id res chain seq x y z
N MET A 1 22.21 15.84 -32.14
CA MET A 1 20.86 15.27 -32.24
C MET A 1 20.31 15.12 -30.83
N GLY A 2 19.70 16.18 -30.31
CA GLY A 2 19.17 16.24 -28.96
C GLY A 2 17.77 16.83 -29.02
N SER A 3 16.75 16.01 -28.77
CA SER A 3 15.37 16.47 -28.57
C SER A 3 14.46 15.42 -27.91
N LEU A 4 15.02 14.35 -27.33
CA LEU A 4 14.24 13.29 -26.66
C LEU A 4 14.38 13.29 -25.12
N SER A 5 15.32 14.07 -24.54
CA SER A 5 15.61 13.98 -23.10
C SER A 5 14.96 15.04 -22.21
N SER A 6 14.35 16.11 -22.73
CA SER A 6 13.80 17.16 -21.85
C SER A 6 12.42 16.83 -21.28
N ASN A 7 11.64 15.97 -21.94
CA ASN A 7 10.28 15.62 -21.49
C ASN A 7 10.25 14.50 -20.45
N ALA A 8 11.27 13.65 -20.38
CA ALA A 8 11.33 12.54 -19.44
C ALA A 8 11.34 13.01 -17.98
N PHE A 9 11.89 14.20 -17.71
CA PHE A 9 11.96 14.76 -16.36
C PHE A 9 10.69 15.51 -15.93
N MET A 10 9.74 15.76 -16.84
CA MET A 10 8.49 16.45 -16.51
C MET A 10 7.42 15.51 -15.96
N LYS A 11 7.68 14.20 -15.97
CA LYS A 11 6.74 13.16 -15.52
C LYS A 11 7.38 12.28 -14.47
N ALA A 12 6.54 11.65 -13.66
CA ALA A 12 7.00 10.62 -12.75
C ALA A 12 7.43 9.37 -13.52
N LEU A 13 8.53 8.77 -13.10
CA LEU A 13 9.07 7.54 -13.66
C LEU A 13 9.01 6.42 -12.62
N LYS A 14 9.00 5.17 -13.07
CA LYS A 14 9.12 4.03 -12.15
C LYS A 14 10.47 4.10 -11.41
N LEU A 15 10.48 3.73 -10.13
CA LEU A 15 11.64 3.86 -9.23
C LEU A 15 12.94 3.31 -9.82
N GLU A 16 12.92 2.12 -10.42
CA GLU A 16 14.13 1.52 -10.98
C GLU A 16 14.70 2.36 -12.13
N THR A 17 13.84 2.74 -13.08
CA THR A 17 14.19 3.59 -14.22
C THR A 17 14.65 4.97 -13.76
N TRP A 18 13.96 5.56 -12.78
CA TRP A 18 14.33 6.84 -12.20
C TRP A 18 15.73 6.79 -11.57
N LEU A 19 16.06 5.73 -10.82
CA LEU A 19 17.36 5.55 -10.18
C LEU A 19 18.50 5.34 -11.18
N GLU A 20 18.23 4.78 -12.36
CA GLU A 20 19.20 4.63 -13.45
C GLU A 20 19.51 5.97 -14.13
N GLU A 21 18.50 6.83 -14.30
CA GLU A 21 18.63 8.12 -15.00
C GLU A 21 19.05 9.28 -14.08
N ALA A 22 18.75 9.18 -12.77
CA ALA A 22 18.87 10.30 -11.84
C ALA A 22 20.29 10.90 -11.77
N GLU A 23 21.35 10.09 -11.79
CA GLU A 23 22.73 10.60 -11.70
C GLU A 23 23.11 11.49 -12.89
N ASN A 24 22.69 11.11 -14.08
CA ASN A 24 22.99 11.84 -15.31
C ASN A 24 22.16 13.13 -15.41
N VAL A 25 20.86 13.02 -15.13
CA VAL A 25 19.91 14.12 -15.31
C VAL A 25 20.00 15.16 -14.19
N LEU A 26 20.24 14.71 -12.96
CA LEU A 26 20.25 15.57 -11.76
C LEU A 26 21.65 15.95 -11.29
N SER A 27 22.67 15.74 -12.11
CA SER A 27 24.07 16.07 -11.78
C SER A 27 24.27 17.48 -11.18
N PRO A 28 23.57 18.56 -11.61
CA PRO A 28 23.74 19.89 -11.01
C PRO A 28 23.16 20.02 -9.60
N TYR A 29 22.31 19.08 -9.18
CA TYR A 29 21.51 19.15 -7.95
C TYR A 29 21.93 18.12 -6.90
N MET A 30 22.96 17.31 -7.16
CA MET A 30 23.41 16.20 -6.30
C MET A 30 23.71 16.61 -4.86
N GLU A 31 24.24 17.82 -4.67
CA GLU A 31 24.59 18.37 -3.36
C GLU A 31 23.40 18.97 -2.59
N LYS A 32 22.21 19.07 -3.22
CA LYS A 32 21.02 19.63 -2.58
C LYS A 32 20.48 18.67 -1.53
N LYS A 33 20.09 19.21 -0.37
CA LYS A 33 19.35 18.49 0.66
C LYS A 33 17.90 18.26 0.24
N VAL A 34 17.46 17.01 0.25
CA VAL A 34 16.16 16.60 -0.28
C VAL A 34 15.28 15.93 0.76
N ALA A 35 14.06 16.45 0.93
CA ALA A 35 13.03 15.77 1.69
C ALA A 35 12.34 14.72 0.81
N VAL A 36 11.78 13.68 1.42
CA VAL A 36 11.12 12.59 0.68
C VAL A 36 9.70 12.46 1.18
N ILE A 37 8.74 12.65 0.27
CA ILE A 37 7.31 12.63 0.54
C ILE A 37 6.71 11.47 -0.25
N SER A 38 6.14 10.52 0.45
CA SER A 38 5.47 9.38 -0.16
C SER A 38 3.97 9.47 -0.03
N LEU A 39 3.26 9.08 -1.07
CA LEU A 39 1.81 9.00 -1.13
C LEU A 39 1.40 7.54 -1.29
N VAL A 40 0.56 7.07 -0.37
CA VAL A 40 0.00 5.73 -0.39
C VAL A 40 -1.51 5.86 -0.33
N GLY A 41 -2.23 5.28 -1.29
CA GLY A 41 -3.67 5.40 -1.30
C GLY A 41 -4.31 4.45 -2.30
N LYS A 42 -5.63 4.55 -2.39
CA LYS A 42 -6.44 3.83 -3.36
C LYS A 42 -6.94 4.81 -4.40
N ASP A 43 -6.85 4.45 -5.67
CA ASP A 43 -7.54 5.18 -6.72
C ASP A 43 -9.06 5.05 -6.53
N SER A 44 -9.77 6.16 -6.68
CA SER A 44 -11.23 6.15 -6.75
C SER A 44 -11.67 6.34 -8.20
N LEU A 45 -12.91 5.94 -8.52
CA LEU A 45 -13.47 6.13 -9.87
C LEU A 45 -13.49 7.60 -10.33
N THR A 46 -13.40 8.54 -9.39
CA THR A 46 -13.66 9.96 -9.63
C THR A 46 -12.45 10.84 -9.37
N ARG A 47 -11.40 10.29 -8.76
CA ARG A 47 -10.25 11.04 -8.26
C ARG A 47 -9.09 10.09 -8.02
N THR A 48 -7.91 10.47 -8.50
CA THR A 48 -6.70 9.67 -8.28
C THR A 48 -5.85 10.21 -7.17
N LYS A 49 -4.95 9.36 -6.66
CA LYS A 49 -3.98 9.74 -5.62
C LYS A 49 -3.02 10.84 -6.12
N GLY A 50 -2.60 10.78 -7.40
CA GLY A 50 -1.65 11.74 -7.97
C GLY A 50 -2.19 13.13 -8.24
N GLU A 51 -3.52 13.30 -8.36
CA GLU A 51 -4.16 14.57 -8.71
C GLU A 51 -3.91 15.66 -7.65
N ASP A 52 -4.08 15.31 -6.38
CA ASP A 52 -3.80 16.20 -5.24
C ASP A 52 -2.32 16.64 -5.17
N LEU A 53 -1.40 15.78 -5.62
CA LEU A 53 0.02 16.11 -5.73
C LEU A 53 0.33 16.97 -6.95
N ASN A 54 -0.34 16.75 -8.08
CA ASN A 54 -0.20 17.59 -9.26
C ASN A 54 -0.64 19.03 -8.95
N ASP A 55 -1.74 19.21 -8.19
CA ASP A 55 -2.19 20.53 -7.71
C ASP A 55 -1.15 21.20 -6.80
N PHE A 56 -0.53 20.42 -5.90
CA PHE A 56 0.56 20.90 -5.04
C PHE A 56 1.80 21.31 -5.85
N LEU A 57 2.16 20.54 -6.87
CA LEU A 57 3.30 20.79 -7.74
C LEU A 57 3.00 21.86 -8.81
N GLN A 58 1.73 22.22 -9.01
CA GLN A 58 1.24 23.05 -10.11
C GLN A 58 1.66 22.50 -11.49
N MET A 59 1.75 21.18 -11.60
CA MET A 59 2.26 20.46 -12.77
C MET A 59 1.59 19.09 -12.89
N ASP A 60 1.21 18.70 -14.11
CA ASP A 60 0.67 17.36 -14.42
C ASP A 60 1.79 16.30 -14.52
N VAL A 61 2.38 15.98 -13.36
CA VAL A 61 3.52 15.07 -13.25
C VAL A 61 3.07 13.61 -13.22
N PHE A 62 2.06 13.31 -12.40
CA PHE A 62 1.53 11.97 -12.21
C PHE A 62 0.33 11.77 -13.12
N PRO A 63 0.21 10.60 -13.78
CA PRO A 63 -0.89 10.35 -14.69
C PRO A 63 -2.22 10.25 -13.93
N ARG A 64 -3.31 10.67 -14.59
CA ARG A 64 -4.67 10.55 -14.05
C ARG A 64 -5.15 9.10 -13.92
N TRP A 65 -4.44 8.13 -14.47
CA TRP A 65 -4.73 6.71 -14.33
C TRP A 65 -3.43 5.95 -14.28
N THR A 66 -3.36 4.91 -13.46
CA THR A 66 -2.20 4.02 -13.44
C THR A 66 -2.19 3.18 -14.72
N ASP A 67 -1.15 3.37 -15.54
CA ASP A 67 -0.92 2.56 -16.74
C ASP A 67 -0.70 1.09 -16.36
N GLU A 68 -1.02 0.20 -17.29
CA GLU A 68 -0.90 -1.25 -17.11
C GLU A 68 0.54 -1.71 -16.79
N GLU A 69 1.55 -1.00 -17.29
CA GLU A 69 2.96 -1.29 -17.06
C GLU A 69 3.47 -0.76 -15.70
N ASN A 70 2.72 0.13 -15.07
CA ASN A 70 3.07 0.85 -13.84
C ASN A 70 2.32 0.32 -12.61
N THR A 71 1.55 -0.76 -12.73
CA THR A 71 0.90 -1.43 -11.60
C THR A 71 1.95 -2.04 -10.66
N MET A 72 1.62 -2.15 -9.37
CA MET A 72 2.50 -2.73 -8.35
C MET A 72 3.93 -2.16 -8.34
N SER A 73 4.03 -0.82 -8.38
CA SER A 73 5.31 -0.13 -8.48
C SER A 73 5.33 1.19 -7.70
N ILE A 74 6.51 1.78 -7.56
CA ILE A 74 6.67 3.12 -7.00
C ILE A 74 7.00 4.06 -8.15
N GLN A 75 6.20 5.10 -8.34
CA GLN A 75 6.50 6.21 -9.26
C GLN A 75 7.23 7.32 -8.49
N VAL A 76 8.27 7.88 -9.07
CA VAL A 76 9.18 8.83 -8.44
C VAL A 76 9.30 10.08 -9.31
N PHE A 77 9.30 11.23 -8.65
CA PHE A 77 9.55 12.53 -9.25
C PHE A 77 10.35 13.42 -8.31
N TYR A 78 11.31 14.19 -8.83
CA TYR A 78 12.05 15.18 -8.04
C TYR A 78 11.65 16.60 -8.44
N SER A 79 11.15 17.37 -7.48
CA SER A 79 10.76 18.77 -7.67
C SER A 79 11.90 19.69 -7.26
N LEU A 80 12.35 20.51 -8.21
CA LEU A 80 13.38 21.53 -7.99
C LEU A 80 12.89 22.65 -7.07
N ASP A 81 11.63 23.06 -7.23
CA ASP A 81 11.04 24.17 -6.46
C ASP A 81 10.96 23.84 -4.98
N THR A 82 10.55 22.61 -4.66
CA THR A 82 10.40 22.17 -3.27
C THR A 82 11.66 21.49 -2.72
N ASN A 83 12.63 21.14 -3.58
CA ASN A 83 13.77 20.30 -3.23
C ASN A 83 13.31 19.02 -2.52
N ALA A 84 12.33 18.33 -3.10
CA ALA A 84 11.73 17.14 -2.54
C ALA A 84 11.54 16.05 -3.60
N ILE A 85 11.71 14.81 -3.17
CA ILE A 85 11.41 13.60 -3.94
C ILE A 85 9.99 13.17 -3.56
N PHE A 86 9.12 13.05 -4.54
CA PHE A 86 7.77 12.54 -4.42
C PHE A 86 7.74 11.09 -4.88
N MET A 87 7.18 10.21 -4.06
CA MET A 87 6.98 8.80 -4.39
C MET A 87 5.49 8.45 -4.30
N ILE A 88 4.90 7.90 -5.36
CA ILE A 88 3.54 7.38 -5.33
C ILE A 88 3.57 5.86 -5.40
N LEU A 89 2.88 5.22 -4.46
CA LEU A 89 2.70 3.77 -4.48
C LEU A 89 1.48 3.39 -5.33
N ASN A 90 1.74 2.66 -6.41
CA ASN A 90 0.72 1.91 -7.15
C ASN A 90 0.60 0.52 -6.54
N GLY A 91 -0.53 0.25 -5.89
CA GLY A 91 -0.72 -0.91 -5.02
C GLY A 91 -1.71 -1.91 -5.59
N TYR A 92 -1.89 -3.03 -4.88
CA TYR A 92 -2.73 -4.12 -5.41
C TYR A 92 -4.22 -3.82 -5.41
N ASN A 93 -4.64 -2.79 -4.68
CA ASN A 93 -6.02 -2.32 -4.63
C ASN A 93 -6.39 -1.40 -5.79
N ASP A 94 -5.43 -1.04 -6.64
CA ASP A 94 -5.70 -0.19 -7.80
C ASP A 94 -6.49 -0.94 -8.85
N PHE A 95 -7.46 -0.26 -9.46
CA PHE A 95 -8.40 -0.87 -10.40
C PHE A 95 -7.69 -1.55 -11.59
N THR A 96 -6.68 -0.89 -12.16
CA THR A 96 -5.88 -1.44 -13.27
C THR A 96 -5.23 -2.77 -12.88
N HIS A 97 -4.66 -2.86 -11.67
CA HIS A 97 -4.00 -4.08 -11.19
C HIS A 97 -4.99 -5.21 -10.91
N LEU A 98 -6.11 -4.91 -10.26
CA LEU A 98 -7.16 -5.91 -10.01
C LEU A 98 -7.70 -6.47 -11.32
N ARG A 99 -7.93 -5.61 -12.32
CA ARG A 99 -8.35 -6.03 -13.67
C ARG A 99 -7.34 -7.01 -14.28
N GLN A 100 -6.05 -6.66 -14.28
CA GLN A 100 -4.99 -7.54 -14.80
C GLN A 100 -4.93 -8.88 -14.05
N THR A 101 -4.98 -8.82 -12.72
CA THR A 101 -4.87 -9.99 -11.84
C THR A 101 -6.00 -10.99 -12.07
N PHE A 102 -7.24 -10.52 -12.18
CA PHE A 102 -8.39 -11.40 -12.38
C PHE A 102 -8.63 -11.82 -13.83
N SER A 103 -8.19 -11.01 -14.80
CA SER A 103 -8.20 -11.38 -16.22
C SER A 103 -7.14 -12.43 -16.55
N SER A 104 -6.07 -12.51 -15.74
CA SER A 104 -5.00 -13.48 -15.91
C SER A 104 -5.35 -14.85 -15.29
N ASN A 105 -4.94 -15.94 -15.96
CA ASN A 105 -4.97 -17.34 -15.50
C ASN A 105 -6.29 -17.78 -14.82
N PRO A 106 -7.27 -18.33 -15.57
CA PRO A 106 -8.54 -18.76 -15.00
C PRO A 106 -8.41 -19.90 -13.98
N ASP A 107 -7.32 -20.67 -14.03
CA ASP A 107 -7.13 -21.88 -13.23
C ASP A 107 -6.77 -21.62 -11.75
N LYS A 108 -6.37 -20.39 -11.41
CA LYS A 108 -6.04 -20.03 -10.02
C LYS A 108 -7.28 -19.54 -9.27
N ASN A 109 -7.42 -19.95 -8.01
CA ASN A 109 -8.47 -19.39 -7.16
C ASN A 109 -8.17 -17.93 -6.75
N PHE A 110 -9.18 -17.26 -6.19
CA PHE A 110 -9.11 -15.86 -5.77
C PHE A 110 -7.88 -15.54 -4.91
N PHE A 111 -7.64 -16.33 -3.86
CA PHE A 111 -6.54 -16.10 -2.92
C PHE A 111 -5.16 -16.33 -3.57
N GLU A 112 -5.06 -17.31 -4.49
CA GLU A 112 -3.82 -17.56 -5.22
C GLU A 112 -3.50 -16.49 -6.24
N LYS A 113 -4.52 -15.86 -6.84
CA LYS A 113 -4.35 -14.72 -7.74
C LYS A 113 -3.82 -13.50 -6.98
N LEU A 114 -4.35 -13.20 -5.79
CA LEU A 114 -3.94 -12.05 -5.00
C LEU A 114 -2.61 -12.24 -4.25
N ALA A 115 -2.23 -13.47 -3.93
CA ALA A 115 -1.12 -13.73 -3.02
C ALA A 115 0.22 -13.09 -3.40
N GLY A 116 0.56 -13.12 -4.70
CA GLY A 116 1.78 -12.46 -5.19
C GLY A 116 1.73 -10.93 -5.07
N SER A 117 0.54 -10.36 -5.22
CA SER A 117 0.30 -8.92 -5.12
C SER A 117 0.36 -8.43 -3.67
N GLU A 118 -0.19 -9.21 -2.72
CA GLU A 118 -0.07 -8.92 -1.29
C GLU A 118 1.39 -8.97 -0.83
N GLU A 119 2.16 -9.97 -1.29
CA GLU A 119 3.60 -10.08 -1.01
C GLU A 119 4.36 -8.84 -1.51
N LEU A 120 4.12 -8.44 -2.76
CA LEU A 120 4.79 -7.30 -3.38
C LEU A 120 4.39 -5.97 -2.73
N GLN A 121 3.13 -5.80 -2.32
CA GLN A 121 2.68 -4.62 -1.58
C GLN A 121 3.48 -4.39 -0.30
N ILE A 122 3.73 -5.45 0.47
CA ILE A 122 4.51 -5.36 1.71
C ILE A 122 5.95 -4.94 1.41
N ARG A 123 6.55 -5.44 0.32
CA ARG A 123 7.90 -5.05 -0.11
C ARG A 123 7.96 -3.57 -0.49
N LEU A 124 7.00 -3.09 -1.28
CA LEU A 124 6.94 -1.69 -1.72
C LEU A 124 6.72 -0.75 -0.52
N LEU A 125 5.80 -1.09 0.38
CA LEU A 125 5.56 -0.31 1.60
C LEU A 125 6.77 -0.34 2.56
N HIS A 126 7.48 -1.48 2.63
CA HIS A 126 8.70 -1.56 3.41
C HIS A 126 9.75 -0.58 2.87
N PHE A 127 9.98 -0.57 1.55
CA PHE A 127 10.89 0.41 0.92
C PHE A 127 10.47 1.85 1.21
N ILE A 128 9.19 2.19 1.02
CA ILE A 128 8.66 3.53 1.35
C ILE A 128 8.91 3.87 2.83
N SER A 129 8.69 2.93 3.74
CA SER A 129 8.83 3.18 5.18
C SER A 129 10.25 3.51 5.64
N ILE A 130 11.26 3.06 4.90
CA ILE A 130 12.67 3.29 5.26
C ILE A 130 13.32 4.45 4.51
N PHE A 131 12.73 4.91 3.40
CA PHE A 131 13.26 6.01 2.57
C PHE A 131 12.46 7.32 2.66
N SER A 132 11.31 7.34 3.35
CA SER A 132 10.42 8.52 3.39
C SER A 132 10.56 9.32 4.68
N HIS A 133 10.53 10.65 4.55
CA HIS A 133 10.43 11.56 5.70
C HIS A 133 8.98 11.82 6.07
N ILE A 134 8.08 11.83 5.08
CA ILE A 134 6.64 11.99 5.23
C ILE A 134 5.95 10.88 4.44
N ILE A 135 4.96 10.22 5.04
CA ILE A 135 4.05 9.32 4.33
C ILE A 135 2.63 9.86 4.50
N VAL A 136 1.99 10.17 3.39
CA VAL A 136 0.59 10.63 3.34
C VAL A 136 -0.27 9.47 2.85
N PHE A 137 -1.18 9.02 3.70
CA PHE A 137 -2.19 8.02 3.35
C PHE A 137 -3.44 8.72 2.82
N VAL A 138 -3.73 8.51 1.54
CA VAL A 138 -4.91 9.07 0.87
C VAL A 138 -6.03 8.03 0.89
N GLU A 139 -7.12 8.37 1.56
CA GLU A 139 -8.30 7.52 1.68
C GLU A 139 -9.46 8.16 0.89
N SER A 140 -10.05 7.37 -0.01
CA SER A 140 -11.19 7.82 -0.81
C SER A 140 -12.49 7.86 -0.01
N ASN A 141 -12.56 7.18 1.13
CA ASN A 141 -13.74 7.10 1.98
C ASN A 141 -13.73 8.15 3.10
N THR A 142 -14.81 8.19 3.90
CA THR A 142 -14.93 9.10 5.05
C THR A 142 -14.51 8.45 6.37
N ARG A 143 -13.98 7.23 6.31
CA ARG A 143 -13.63 6.39 7.46
C ARG A 143 -12.21 5.88 7.30
N PHE A 144 -11.51 5.77 8.42
CA PHE A 144 -10.19 5.17 8.45
C PHE A 144 -10.26 3.66 8.17
N ASP A 145 -9.40 3.18 7.27
CA ASP A 145 -9.29 1.77 6.92
C ASP A 145 -8.42 1.02 7.95
N ILE A 146 -9.05 0.17 8.77
CA ILE A 146 -8.34 -0.61 9.78
C ILE A 146 -7.41 -1.66 9.14
N SER A 147 -7.73 -2.14 7.94
CA SER A 147 -6.88 -3.11 7.24
C SER A 147 -5.52 -2.53 6.85
N LEU A 148 -5.44 -1.20 6.66
CA LEU A 148 -4.18 -0.49 6.49
C LEU A 148 -3.31 -0.65 7.74
N SER A 149 -3.85 -0.49 8.94
CA SER A 149 -3.08 -0.64 10.19
C SER A 149 -2.54 -2.05 10.37
N ASP A 150 -3.31 -3.09 10.03
CA ASP A 150 -2.81 -4.47 10.06
C ASP A 150 -1.67 -4.68 9.05
N MET A 151 -1.83 -4.16 7.83
CA MET A 151 -0.80 -4.20 6.81
C MET A 151 0.47 -3.47 7.26
N LEU A 152 0.37 -2.25 7.78
CA LEU A 152 1.52 -1.50 8.31
C LEU A 152 2.16 -2.20 9.49
N SER A 153 1.39 -2.92 10.32
CA SER A 153 1.94 -3.73 11.41
C SER A 153 2.80 -4.87 10.86
N ASN A 154 2.35 -5.52 9.79
CA ASN A 154 3.11 -6.55 9.11
C ASN A 154 4.36 -5.97 8.41
N VAL A 155 4.26 -4.80 7.78
CA VAL A 155 5.43 -4.08 7.22
C VAL A 155 6.44 -3.75 8.31
N ASN A 156 6.00 -3.25 9.47
CA ASN A 156 6.92 -2.92 10.57
C ASN A 156 7.59 -4.18 11.16
N LYS A 157 6.90 -5.32 11.20
CA LYS A 157 7.51 -6.60 11.59
C LYS A 157 8.57 -7.04 10.58
N VAL A 158 8.29 -6.96 9.29
CA VAL A 158 9.28 -7.26 8.24
C VAL A 158 10.49 -6.34 8.38
N ARG A 159 10.27 -5.02 8.50
CA ARG A 159 11.32 -4.02 8.70
C ARG A 159 12.25 -4.36 9.86
N LYS A 160 11.69 -4.75 11.01
CA LYS A 160 12.50 -5.12 12.18
C LYS A 160 13.33 -6.39 11.94
N ASN A 161 12.76 -7.38 11.27
CA ASN A 161 13.47 -8.63 10.98
C ASN A 161 14.65 -8.44 10.01
N VAL A 162 14.53 -7.51 9.06
CA VAL A 162 15.57 -7.26 8.04
C VAL A 162 16.41 -6.01 8.33
N ARG A 163 16.25 -5.40 9.51
CA ARG A 163 16.93 -4.16 9.88
C ARG A 163 18.44 -4.30 9.76
N GLU A 164 19.00 -5.39 10.31
CA GLU A 164 20.44 -5.63 10.32
C GLU A 164 21.01 -5.82 8.90
N ASP A 165 20.31 -6.57 8.04
CA ASP A 165 20.71 -6.75 6.64
C ASP A 165 20.69 -5.40 5.89
N VAL A 166 19.64 -4.59 6.08
CA VAL A 166 19.55 -3.25 5.47
C VAL A 166 20.65 -2.34 6.01
N SER A 167 20.91 -2.36 7.32
CA SER A 167 22.02 -1.63 7.94
C SER A 167 23.36 -1.96 7.30
N GLU A 168 23.64 -3.25 7.08
CA GLU A 168 24.88 -3.70 6.44
C GLU A 168 24.98 -3.20 4.98
N MET A 169 23.88 -3.23 4.22
CA MET A 169 23.85 -2.70 2.86
C MET A 169 24.14 -1.20 2.81
N LEU A 170 23.56 -0.43 3.74
CA LEU A 170 23.80 1.00 3.86
C LEU A 170 25.27 1.27 4.21
N GLU A 171 25.83 0.55 5.18
CA GLU A 171 27.24 0.70 5.59
C GLU A 171 28.22 0.39 4.46
N ARG A 172 27.95 -0.64 3.66
CA ARG A 172 28.75 -0.98 2.47
C ARG A 172 28.71 0.10 1.39
N THR A 173 27.64 0.90 1.37
CA THR A 173 27.42 1.93 0.34
C THR A 173 28.13 3.25 0.72
N SER A 174 27.97 3.72 1.95
CA SER A 174 28.68 4.88 2.50
C SER A 174 28.68 4.83 4.03
N LYS A 175 29.67 5.46 4.65
CA LYS A 175 29.81 5.57 6.12
C LYS A 175 29.46 6.97 6.65
N GLU A 176 28.93 7.84 5.79
CA GLU A 176 28.64 9.24 6.12
C GLU A 176 27.49 9.40 7.13
N ALA A 177 26.56 8.45 7.19
CA ALA A 177 25.33 8.58 7.98
C ALA A 177 25.16 7.43 8.99
N THR A 178 25.95 7.46 10.07
CA THR A 178 26.00 6.42 11.11
C THR A 178 24.64 6.13 11.74
N GLU A 179 23.81 7.15 11.95
CA GLU A 179 22.47 7.00 12.52
C GLU A 179 21.50 6.26 11.58
N TRP A 180 21.57 6.53 10.26
CA TRP A 180 20.72 5.83 9.28
C TRP A 180 21.14 4.36 9.15
N ILE A 181 22.45 4.12 9.15
CA ILE A 181 23.03 2.78 9.14
C ILE A 181 22.57 2.02 10.38
N ARG A 182 22.74 2.57 11.59
CA ARG A 182 22.31 1.90 12.84
C ARG A 182 20.82 1.53 12.83
N GLU A 183 19.99 2.36 12.21
CA GLU A 183 18.54 2.22 12.25
C GLU A 183 17.97 1.43 11.06
N GLY A 184 18.79 1.13 10.05
CA GLY A 184 18.39 0.42 8.84
C GLY A 184 17.35 1.22 8.03
N ARG A 185 17.37 2.54 8.14
CA ARG A 185 16.45 3.48 7.46
C ARG A 185 16.99 4.90 7.47
N LEU A 186 16.61 5.69 6.48
CA LEU A 186 17.01 7.10 6.35
C LEU A 186 16.17 8.02 7.25
N ALA A 187 14.90 7.67 7.46
CA ALA A 187 14.01 8.44 8.30
C ALA A 187 12.98 7.56 9.02
N CYS A 188 12.49 8.02 10.18
CA CYS A 188 11.20 7.55 10.72
C CYS A 188 10.13 8.47 10.12
N PRO A 189 9.26 7.97 9.25
CA PRO A 189 8.33 8.82 8.53
C PRO A 189 7.32 9.47 9.47
N ARG A 190 7.03 10.75 9.23
CA ARG A 190 5.83 11.42 9.76
C ARG A 190 4.62 10.90 9.01
N ILE A 191 3.65 10.36 9.74
CA ILE A 191 2.45 9.77 9.16
C ILE A 191 1.36 10.84 9.09
N LEU A 192 0.79 11.03 7.90
CA LEU A 192 -0.31 11.96 7.63
C LEU A 192 -1.46 11.22 6.96
N PHE A 193 -2.68 11.72 7.12
CA PHE A 193 -3.88 11.16 6.48
C PHE A 193 -4.64 12.25 5.73
N ALA A 194 -5.07 11.93 4.52
CA ALA A 194 -5.88 12.81 3.69
C ALA A 194 -7.15 12.06 3.24
N PHE A 195 -8.32 12.59 3.60
CA PHE A 195 -9.61 12.01 3.25
C PHE A 195 -10.23 12.79 2.10
N GLN A 196 -10.42 12.14 0.94
CA GLN A 196 -10.94 12.78 -0.27
C GLN A 196 -12.45 13.04 -0.19
N ARG A 197 -13.21 12.19 0.52
CA ARG A 197 -14.65 12.35 0.72
C ARG A 197 -14.95 12.80 2.14
N ASN A 198 -16.01 13.58 2.28
CA ASN A 198 -16.62 13.92 3.57
C ASN A 198 -18.15 13.95 3.45
N ILE A 199 -18.85 13.75 4.57
CA ILE A 199 -20.34 13.68 4.63
C ILE A 199 -20.93 15.09 4.87
N ILE A 200 -20.15 16.14 4.65
CA ILE A 200 -20.56 17.50 5.02
C ILE A 200 -21.44 18.04 3.90
N ARG A 201 -22.69 18.37 4.26
CA ARG A 201 -23.69 18.88 3.30
C ARG A 201 -23.20 20.18 2.65
N SER A 202 -23.34 20.27 1.34
CA SER A 202 -22.97 21.45 0.54
C SER A 202 -23.77 22.70 0.92
N GLU A 203 -25.01 22.52 1.39
CA GLU A 203 -25.94 23.59 1.77
C GLU A 203 -25.61 24.29 3.11
N LEU A 204 -24.57 23.83 3.82
CA LEU A 204 -24.15 24.45 5.08
C LEU A 204 -23.37 25.74 4.81
N GLY A 205 -23.76 26.83 5.50
CA GLY A 205 -23.00 28.08 5.47
C GLY A 205 -21.54 27.91 5.88
N CYS A 206 -20.65 28.73 5.29
CA CYS A 206 -19.18 28.58 5.36
C CYS A 206 -18.64 28.40 6.79
N VAL A 207 -19.14 29.16 7.76
CA VAL A 207 -18.68 29.10 9.16
C VAL A 207 -19.00 27.74 9.79
N LYS A 208 -20.23 27.25 9.61
CA LYS A 208 -20.66 25.94 10.13
C LYS A 208 -19.93 24.80 9.43
N LYS A 209 -19.70 24.91 8.12
CA LYS A 209 -18.93 23.93 7.34
C LYS A 209 -17.52 23.78 7.91
N ARG A 210 -16.83 24.89 8.17
CA ARG A 210 -15.49 24.91 8.77
C ARG A 210 -15.48 24.26 10.16
N GLU A 211 -16.40 24.66 11.04
CA GLU A 211 -16.49 24.11 12.40
C GLU A 211 -16.73 22.59 12.39
N ILE A 212 -17.59 22.10 11.50
CA ILE A 212 -17.87 20.66 11.36
C ILE A 212 -16.64 19.92 10.79
N CYS A 213 -15.94 20.49 9.80
CA CYS A 213 -14.69 19.94 9.28
C CYS A 213 -13.64 19.80 10.39
N GLU A 214 -13.43 20.84 11.19
CA GLU A 214 -12.45 20.83 12.28
C GLU A 214 -12.79 19.79 13.35
N LYS A 215 -14.06 19.72 13.77
CA LYS A 215 -14.52 18.67 14.71
C LYS A 215 -14.35 17.26 14.14
N LEU A 216 -14.67 17.06 12.86
CA LEU A 216 -14.48 15.78 12.20
C LEU A 216 -12.99 15.41 12.11
N GLY A 217 -12.13 16.38 11.80
CA GLY A 217 -10.68 16.23 11.77
C GLY A 217 -10.15 15.74 13.12
N HIS A 218 -10.46 16.45 14.20
CA HIS A 218 -10.03 16.06 15.56
C HIS A 218 -10.58 14.70 16.01
N ASN A 219 -11.82 14.37 15.65
CA ASN A 219 -12.39 13.06 15.94
C ASN A 219 -11.67 11.94 15.18
N LEU A 220 -11.32 12.17 13.92
CA LEU A 220 -10.54 11.22 13.12
C LEU A 220 -9.12 11.08 13.67
N GLU A 221 -8.46 12.18 14.04
CA GLU A 221 -7.14 12.15 14.68
C GLU A 221 -7.14 11.28 15.93
N SER A 222 -8.11 11.48 16.82
CA SER A 222 -8.24 10.70 18.06
C SER A 222 -8.45 9.21 17.80
N GLN A 223 -9.28 8.87 16.81
CA GLN A 223 -9.56 7.48 16.41
C GLN A 223 -8.33 6.82 15.78
N ILE A 224 -7.69 7.51 14.83
CA ILE A 224 -6.52 7.03 14.11
C ILE A 224 -5.36 6.83 15.10
N TYR A 225 -5.10 7.81 15.97
CA TYR A 225 -4.08 7.70 17.01
C TYR A 225 -4.30 6.46 17.89
N SER A 226 -5.53 6.26 18.38
CA SER A 226 -5.89 5.10 19.20
C SER A 226 -5.65 3.78 18.46
N ILE A 227 -6.06 3.70 17.18
CA ILE A 227 -5.86 2.49 16.36
C ILE A 227 -4.37 2.24 16.12
N LEU A 228 -3.61 3.25 15.66
CA LEU A 228 -2.17 3.10 15.40
C LEU A 228 -1.40 2.68 16.66
N LYS A 229 -1.80 3.18 17.84
CA LYS A 229 -1.26 2.77 19.13
C LYS A 229 -1.59 1.31 19.46
N CYS A 230 -2.84 0.86 19.22
CA CYS A 230 -3.23 -0.54 19.39
C CYS A 230 -2.39 -1.49 18.52
N TYR A 231 -2.08 -1.09 17.28
CA TYR A 231 -1.22 -1.86 16.37
C TYR A 231 0.29 -1.69 16.64
N LYS A 232 0.67 -0.92 17.68
CA LYS A 232 2.06 -0.60 18.06
C LYS A 232 2.88 0.02 16.92
N LEU A 233 2.22 0.86 16.12
CA LEU A 233 2.84 1.56 14.99
C LEU A 233 3.50 2.87 15.41
N VAL A 234 2.99 3.49 16.47
CA VAL A 234 3.43 4.76 17.05
C VAL A 234 3.68 4.60 18.56
N ASP A 235 4.22 5.64 19.21
CA ASP A 235 4.53 5.71 20.65
C ASP A 235 5.42 4.58 21.19
N GLN A 236 6.21 3.94 20.31
CA GLN A 236 7.32 3.09 20.73
C GLN A 236 8.61 3.91 20.77
N THR A 237 9.69 3.31 21.28
CA THR A 237 11.04 3.79 21.00
C THR A 237 11.21 4.02 19.50
N MET A 238 11.91 5.10 19.11
CA MET A 238 11.95 5.54 17.71
C MET A 238 12.30 4.40 16.75
N GLY A 239 13.30 3.58 17.06
CA GLY A 239 13.73 2.45 16.23
C GLY A 239 12.69 1.32 16.09
N ASP A 240 11.72 1.23 17.00
CA ASP A 240 10.65 0.23 17.00
C ASP A 240 9.36 0.70 16.34
N SER A 241 9.09 2.01 16.36
CA SER A 241 7.92 2.59 15.71
C SER A 241 8.03 2.51 14.19
N PHE A 242 6.88 2.31 13.52
CA PHE A 242 6.79 2.39 12.06
C PHE A 242 7.04 3.83 11.59
N GLY A 243 6.39 4.78 12.27
CA GLY A 243 6.48 6.21 12.03
C GLY A 243 6.06 6.96 13.29
N TYR A 244 5.89 8.27 13.16
CA TYR A 244 5.43 9.13 14.26
C TYR A 244 4.32 10.07 13.80
N LEU A 245 3.54 10.55 14.77
CA LEU A 245 2.52 11.57 14.58
C LEU A 245 3.03 12.89 15.18
N SER A 246 2.51 14.01 14.70
CA SER A 246 2.86 15.30 15.27
C SER A 246 2.12 15.55 16.57
N ASP A 247 2.83 16.05 17.58
CA ASP A 247 2.24 16.42 18.88
C ASP A 247 1.49 17.77 18.82
N GLY A 248 1.74 18.61 17.81
CA GLY A 248 1.26 20.00 17.76
C GLY A 248 0.61 20.46 16.45
N ASP A 249 0.95 19.83 15.33
CA ASP A 249 0.30 20.14 14.04
C ASP A 249 -0.77 19.09 13.74
N PRO A 250 -1.88 19.46 13.09
CA PRO A 250 -2.88 18.48 12.67
C PRO A 250 -2.24 17.48 11.70
N PHE A 251 -2.59 16.20 11.83
CA PHE A 251 -2.07 15.13 10.95
C PHE A 251 -3.15 14.50 10.07
N VAL A 252 -4.38 15.00 10.17
CA VAL A 252 -5.51 14.63 9.30
C VAL A 252 -5.95 15.85 8.50
N ASN A 253 -6.05 15.69 7.19
CA ASN A 253 -6.68 16.66 6.29
C ASN A 253 -7.98 16.08 5.73
N ILE A 254 -9.06 16.85 5.84
CA ILE A 254 -10.32 16.55 5.17
C ILE A 254 -10.36 17.42 3.93
N MET A 255 -10.18 16.79 2.76
CA MET A 255 -10.21 17.50 1.50
C MET A 255 -11.63 17.97 1.22
N GLN A 256 -11.72 19.14 0.60
CA GLN A 256 -13.00 19.61 0.11
C GLN A 256 -13.43 18.72 -1.06
N PRO A 257 -14.74 18.43 -1.17
CA PRO A 257 -15.24 17.67 -2.30
C PRO A 257 -15.07 18.54 -3.54
N VAL A 258 -14.11 18.19 -4.38
CA VAL A 258 -13.99 18.77 -5.71
C VAL A 258 -15.06 18.07 -6.55
N SER A 259 -15.92 18.84 -7.22
CA SER A 259 -16.80 18.34 -8.28
C SER A 259 -15.92 17.96 -9.48
N VAL A 260 -15.19 16.85 -9.39
CA VAL A 260 -14.45 16.33 -10.52
C VAL A 260 -15.48 15.75 -11.48
N ASN A 261 -15.66 16.39 -12.63
CA ASN A 261 -16.51 15.85 -13.67
C ASN A 261 -15.84 14.58 -14.19
N ILE A 262 -16.40 13.42 -13.80
CA ILE A 262 -15.85 12.09 -14.04
C ILE A 262 -15.75 11.78 -15.54
N ASN A 263 -16.48 12.55 -16.36
CA ASN A 263 -16.50 12.40 -17.78
C ASN A 263 -15.83 13.62 -18.46
N PRO A 264 -14.58 13.51 -18.93
CA PRO A 264 -13.96 14.59 -19.70
C PRO A 264 -14.77 14.92 -20.96
N LEU A 265 -15.56 13.98 -21.49
CA LEU A 265 -16.52 14.27 -22.56
C LEU A 265 -17.68 15.13 -22.07
N ALA A 266 -18.10 15.03 -20.81
CA ALA A 266 -19.13 15.91 -20.26
C ALA A 266 -18.61 17.34 -20.12
N ASP A 267 -17.34 17.55 -19.73
CA ASP A 267 -16.71 18.88 -19.74
C ASP A 267 -16.61 19.43 -21.17
N ILE A 268 -16.10 18.62 -22.10
CA ILE A 268 -16.02 19.00 -23.52
C ILE A 268 -17.41 19.31 -24.07
N LEU A 269 -18.44 18.53 -23.70
CA LEU A 269 -19.82 18.76 -24.11
C LEU A 269 -20.40 20.01 -23.43
N GLN A 270 -20.11 20.29 -22.16
CA GLN A 270 -20.58 21.52 -21.49
C GLN A 270 -19.96 22.77 -22.12
N ILE A 271 -18.66 22.72 -22.41
CA ILE A 271 -17.93 23.76 -23.14
C ILE A 271 -18.52 23.92 -24.55
N ALA A 272 -18.72 22.81 -25.27
CA ALA A 272 -19.29 22.82 -26.63
C ALA A 272 -20.75 23.28 -26.68
N LEU A 273 -21.52 23.04 -25.60
CA LEU A 273 -22.90 23.49 -25.44
C LEU A 273 -23.00 24.95 -24.96
N GLY A 274 -21.87 25.65 -24.76
CA GLY A 274 -21.85 27.06 -24.38
C GLY A 274 -22.51 27.35 -23.03
N LYS A 275 -22.60 26.35 -22.15
CA LYS A 275 -23.05 26.57 -20.77
C LYS A 275 -21.88 27.20 -20.03
N GLU A 276 -21.89 28.52 -19.93
CA GLU A 276 -21.07 29.22 -18.95
C GLU A 276 -21.39 28.62 -17.58
N THR A 277 -20.38 28.04 -16.93
CA THR A 277 -20.46 27.66 -15.52
C THR A 277 -20.62 28.94 -14.74
N ASN A 278 -21.86 29.34 -14.47
CA ASN A 278 -22.19 30.40 -13.53
C ASN A 278 -21.77 29.93 -12.11
N ASP A 279 -20.49 30.03 -11.81
CA ASP A 279 -19.94 30.01 -10.45
C ASP A 279 -19.88 31.44 -9.88
N GLU A 280 -20.91 32.26 -10.17
CA GLU A 280 -21.18 33.46 -9.38
C GLU A 280 -21.93 33.06 -8.10
N GLY A 281 -21.19 32.40 -7.20
CA GLY A 281 -21.68 31.91 -5.93
C GLY A 281 -20.65 32.07 -4.82
N ASP A 282 -20.35 33.32 -4.44
CA ASP A 282 -19.81 33.68 -3.12
C ASP A 282 -18.49 33.01 -2.68
N GLU A 283 -17.57 32.76 -3.61
CA GLU A 283 -16.28 32.13 -3.31
C GLU A 283 -15.18 33.13 -2.93
N LYS A 284 -15.25 33.67 -1.71
CA LYS A 284 -14.02 34.03 -0.96
C LYS A 284 -13.35 32.76 -0.42
N PHE A 285 -13.10 31.76 -1.27
CA PHE A 285 -12.30 30.60 -0.88
C PHE A 285 -10.83 31.02 -0.72
N GLU A 286 -10.15 30.39 0.24
CA GLU A 286 -8.70 30.48 0.34
C GLU A 286 -8.10 30.10 -1.02
N ARG A 287 -7.32 31.00 -1.63
CA ARG A 287 -6.73 30.80 -2.97
C ARG A 287 -5.86 29.54 -3.10
N THR A 288 -5.53 28.89 -1.98
CA THR A 288 -4.69 27.70 -1.92
C THR A 288 -5.54 26.50 -1.46
N PRO A 289 -5.58 25.38 -2.20
CA PRO A 289 -6.32 24.19 -1.80
C PRO A 289 -5.89 23.69 -0.40
N SER A 290 -6.84 23.15 0.37
CA SER A 290 -6.59 22.74 1.77
C SER A 290 -5.46 21.72 1.90
N PHE A 291 -5.38 20.77 0.97
CA PHE A 291 -4.32 19.78 0.92
C PHE A 291 -2.94 20.40 0.66
N VAL A 292 -2.87 21.39 -0.24
CA VAL A 292 -1.61 22.06 -0.57
C VAL A 292 -1.06 22.79 0.65
N ARG A 293 -1.90 23.49 1.39
CA ARG A 293 -1.50 24.14 2.66
C ARG A 293 -1.05 23.11 3.70
N PHE A 294 -1.83 22.03 3.86
CA PHE A 294 -1.54 20.96 4.80
C PHE A 294 -0.17 20.32 4.53
N LEU A 295 0.10 19.92 3.28
CA LEU A 295 1.36 19.29 2.92
C LEU A 295 2.53 20.28 2.98
N SER A 296 2.33 21.54 2.56
CA SER A 296 3.35 22.58 2.64
C SER A 296 3.82 22.82 4.07
N MET A 297 2.89 22.88 5.03
CA MET A 297 3.18 23.04 6.45
C MET A 297 4.06 21.91 6.98
N HIS A 298 3.70 20.66 6.71
CA HIS A 298 4.49 19.51 7.16
C HIS A 298 5.84 19.40 6.47
N HIS A 299 5.89 19.66 5.17
CA HIS A 299 7.15 19.68 4.42
C HIS A 299 8.10 20.74 4.98
N SER A 300 7.59 21.95 5.27
CA SER A 300 8.37 23.04 5.86
C SER A 300 8.84 22.70 7.27
N SER A 301 7.98 22.06 8.08
CA SER A 301 8.29 21.59 9.43
C SER A 301 9.41 20.54 9.45
N VAL A 302 9.41 19.60 8.49
CA VAL A 302 10.51 18.62 8.34
C VAL A 302 11.81 19.33 7.96
N ARG A 303 11.75 20.32 7.06
CA ARG A 303 12.93 21.08 6.62
C ARG A 303 13.49 22.04 7.67
N SER A 304 12.66 22.59 8.56
CA SER A 304 13.09 23.53 9.59
C SER A 304 13.81 22.88 10.77
N GLY A 305 13.90 21.54 10.79
CA GLY A 305 14.88 20.85 11.64
C GLY A 305 14.51 20.75 13.11
N MET A 306 13.21 20.62 13.47
CA MET A 306 12.89 20.15 14.82
C MET A 306 13.52 18.77 15.03
N PRO A 307 14.45 18.61 15.99
CA PRO A 307 15.58 17.67 15.91
C PRO A 307 15.23 16.24 16.30
N ARG A 308 13.98 15.79 16.09
CA ARG A 308 13.57 14.54 16.74
C ARG A 308 13.99 13.28 16.02
N ILE A 309 14.23 13.25 14.70
CA ILE A 309 14.27 11.95 14.03
C ILE A 309 15.47 11.69 13.10
N TYR A 310 15.75 12.36 11.97
CA TYR A 310 17.05 12.18 11.24
C TYR A 310 17.41 13.38 10.36
N GLU A 311 18.70 13.54 10.01
CA GLU A 311 19.17 14.58 9.09
C GLU A 311 18.61 14.38 7.66
N ILE A 312 18.29 15.48 6.97
CA ILE A 312 17.86 15.45 5.57
C ILE A 312 19.05 15.13 4.65
N PRO A 313 18.99 14.05 3.86
CA PRO A 313 20.09 13.61 3.01
C PRO A 313 20.36 14.56 1.85
N LYS A 314 21.60 14.57 1.36
CA LYS A 314 21.91 15.05 0.01
C LYS A 314 21.27 14.12 -1.01
N LEU A 315 20.87 14.67 -2.16
CA LEU A 315 20.25 13.91 -3.25
C LEU A 315 21.13 12.74 -3.71
N GLU A 316 22.43 12.98 -3.87
CA GLU A 316 23.39 11.93 -4.26
C GLU A 316 23.38 10.75 -3.29
N LEU A 317 23.44 11.05 -1.99
CA LEU A 317 23.50 10.02 -0.95
C LEU A 317 22.19 9.23 -0.86
N TRP A 318 21.05 9.92 -1.03
CA TRP A 318 19.75 9.26 -1.11
C TRP A 318 19.69 8.29 -2.30
N ILE A 319 20.11 8.72 -3.50
CA ILE A 319 20.13 7.89 -4.71
C ILE A 319 20.99 6.65 -4.51
N LYS A 320 22.21 6.82 -3.97
CA LYS A 320 23.12 5.69 -3.70
C LYS A 320 22.49 4.65 -2.77
N TYR A 321 21.92 5.09 -1.65
CA TYR A 321 21.26 4.18 -0.71
C TYR A 321 19.99 3.54 -1.28
N ALA A 322 19.16 4.32 -1.98
CA ALA A 322 17.96 3.82 -2.63
C ALA A 322 18.30 2.75 -3.68
N ARG A 323 19.34 2.95 -4.49
CA ARG A 323 19.80 1.96 -5.47
C ARG A 323 20.30 0.69 -4.79
N ALA A 324 21.13 0.81 -3.75
CA ALA A 324 21.62 -0.33 -3.01
C ALA A 324 20.47 -1.18 -2.45
N VAL A 325 19.48 -0.54 -1.82
CA VAL A 325 18.39 -1.24 -1.13
C VAL A 325 17.23 -1.62 -2.05
N SER A 326 17.12 -1.06 -3.26
CA SER A 326 16.02 -1.34 -4.22
C SER A 326 15.80 -2.84 -4.50
N GLY A 327 16.84 -3.66 -4.36
CA GLY A 327 16.76 -5.12 -4.48
C GLY A 327 15.77 -5.79 -3.53
N ILE A 328 15.38 -5.16 -2.41
CA ILE A 328 14.37 -5.72 -1.48
C ILE A 328 12.97 -5.82 -2.10
N ILE A 329 12.69 -4.99 -3.10
CA ILE A 329 11.40 -4.94 -3.80
C ILE A 329 11.23 -6.17 -4.70
N LYS A 330 12.34 -6.73 -5.19
CA LYS A 330 12.31 -7.83 -6.15
C LYS A 330 11.79 -9.12 -5.49
N PRO A 331 10.99 -9.94 -6.21
CA PRO A 331 10.44 -11.19 -5.66
C PRO A 331 11.48 -12.20 -5.19
N ASP A 332 12.66 -12.18 -5.79
CA ASP A 332 13.82 -13.04 -5.55
C ASP A 332 14.80 -12.47 -4.51
N SER A 333 14.44 -11.39 -3.80
CA SER A 333 15.26 -10.82 -2.75
C SER A 333 15.67 -11.85 -1.69
N GLU A 334 16.97 -11.92 -1.43
CA GLU A 334 17.56 -12.77 -0.38
C GLU A 334 17.30 -12.25 1.04
N ILE A 335 17.01 -10.96 1.17
CA ILE A 335 16.76 -10.29 2.46
C ILE A 335 15.30 -10.48 2.85
N VAL A 336 14.39 -9.95 2.03
CA VAL A 336 12.95 -10.14 2.23
C VAL A 336 12.56 -11.44 1.55
N THR A 337 12.81 -12.56 2.22
CA THR A 337 12.53 -13.88 1.65
C THR A 337 11.03 -14.21 1.65
N LYS A 338 10.61 -15.10 0.75
CA LYS A 338 9.24 -15.64 0.76
C LYS A 338 8.89 -16.34 2.07
N LYS A 339 9.87 -17.00 2.71
CA LYS A 339 9.70 -17.64 4.01
C LYS A 339 9.35 -16.62 5.10
N LEU A 340 10.01 -15.47 5.10
CA LEU A 340 9.70 -14.37 6.02
C LEU A 340 8.30 -13.81 5.75
N LEU A 341 7.98 -13.49 4.49
CA LEU A 341 6.68 -12.93 4.12
C LEU A 341 5.52 -13.86 4.48
N ASN A 342 5.67 -15.18 4.29
CA ASN A 342 4.66 -16.17 4.68
C ASN A 342 4.34 -16.17 6.18
N GLN A 343 5.17 -15.58 7.05
CA GLN A 343 4.81 -15.47 8.48
C GLN A 343 3.76 -14.38 8.74
N TYR A 344 3.63 -13.42 7.83
CA TYR A 344 2.86 -12.20 8.05
C TYR A 344 1.78 -11.95 6.99
N VAL A 345 1.94 -12.50 5.78
CA VAL A 345 1.10 -12.24 4.59
C VAL A 345 0.38 -13.52 4.16
N ASN A 346 -0.67 -13.41 3.34
CA ASN A 346 -1.37 -14.55 2.75
C ASN A 346 -2.03 -15.48 3.78
N ARG A 347 -2.46 -14.94 4.93
CA ARG A 347 -3.04 -15.74 6.04
C ARG A 347 -4.29 -16.50 5.59
N GLN A 348 -5.13 -15.88 4.77
CA GLN A 348 -6.33 -16.49 4.21
C GLN A 348 -5.97 -17.67 3.30
N LEU A 349 -4.98 -17.51 2.42
CA LEU A 349 -4.49 -18.59 1.57
C LEU A 349 -3.91 -19.75 2.39
N GLN A 350 -3.14 -19.44 3.42
CA GLN A 350 -2.57 -20.45 4.32
C GLN A 350 -3.64 -21.20 5.10
N PHE A 351 -4.64 -20.47 5.61
CA PHE A 351 -5.79 -21.05 6.27
C PHE A 351 -6.58 -21.97 5.33
N MET A 352 -6.85 -21.53 4.10
CA MET A 352 -7.50 -22.35 3.08
C MET A 352 -6.69 -23.63 2.77
N ARG A 353 -5.37 -23.51 2.59
CA ARG A 353 -4.50 -24.68 2.36
C ARG A 353 -4.48 -25.64 3.54
N MET A 354 -4.46 -25.13 4.76
CA MET A 354 -4.52 -25.92 5.98
C MET A 354 -5.85 -26.68 6.09
N LEU A 355 -6.97 -26.01 5.82
CA LEU A 355 -8.30 -26.61 5.80
C LEU A 355 -8.40 -27.69 4.73
N ASN A 356 -7.98 -27.39 3.49
CA ASN A 356 -7.98 -28.36 2.40
C ASN A 356 -7.14 -29.60 2.74
N ALA A 357 -5.94 -29.42 3.29
CA ALA A 357 -5.10 -30.54 3.72
C ALA A 357 -5.76 -31.38 4.82
N ARG A 358 -6.50 -30.75 5.75
CA ARG A 358 -7.26 -31.45 6.79
C ARG A 358 -8.41 -32.26 6.20
N HIS A 359 -9.19 -31.68 5.28
CA HIS A 359 -10.31 -32.36 4.64
C HIS A 359 -9.85 -33.50 3.72
N ILE A 360 -8.74 -33.33 3.00
CA ILE A 360 -8.13 -34.40 2.21
C ILE A 360 -7.68 -35.56 3.12
N LYS A 361 -7.04 -35.27 4.26
CA LYS A 361 -6.66 -36.31 5.23
C LYS A 361 -7.88 -37.07 5.77
N GLU A 362 -8.97 -36.36 6.04
CA GLU A 362 -10.23 -36.98 6.49
C GLU A 362 -10.87 -37.84 5.38
N ALA A 363 -10.87 -37.36 4.13
CA ALA A 363 -11.35 -38.11 2.98
C ALA A 363 -10.55 -39.41 2.78
N ILE A 364 -9.21 -39.34 2.90
CA ILE A 364 -8.32 -40.50 2.88
C ILE A 364 -8.67 -41.45 4.03
N ALA A 365 -8.87 -40.94 5.24
CA ALA A 365 -9.24 -41.76 6.40
C ALA A 365 -10.59 -42.47 6.22
N ARG A 366 -11.56 -41.85 5.53
CA ARG A 366 -12.84 -42.48 5.17
C ARG A 366 -12.65 -43.58 4.13
N TYR A 367 -11.80 -43.36 3.12
CA TYR A 367 -11.44 -44.39 2.14
C TYR A 367 -10.75 -45.60 2.81
N THR A 368 -9.76 -45.36 3.67
CA THR A 368 -9.02 -46.43 4.38
C THR A 368 -9.81 -47.06 5.52
N GLY A 369 -10.96 -46.51 5.91
CA GLY A 369 -11.76 -47.00 7.04
C GLY A 369 -11.15 -46.67 8.42
N THR A 370 -10.23 -45.70 8.48
CA THR A 370 -9.57 -45.25 9.71
C THR A 370 -10.16 -43.95 10.28
N SER A 371 -11.24 -43.43 9.67
CA SER A 371 -11.96 -42.26 10.20
C SER A 371 -12.60 -42.60 11.55
N SER A 372 -12.34 -41.80 12.57
CA SER A 372 -12.78 -42.03 13.94
C SER A 372 -14.23 -41.60 14.22
N GLY A 373 -14.96 -41.08 13.23
CA GLY A 373 -16.25 -40.38 13.45
C GLY A 373 -17.43 -40.82 12.58
N PHE A 374 -17.24 -41.69 11.59
CA PHE A 374 -18.33 -42.09 10.69
C PHE A 374 -18.33 -43.61 10.51
N ASN A 375 -19.46 -44.24 10.87
CA ASN A 375 -19.77 -45.68 10.83
C ASN A 375 -19.39 -46.52 12.07
N LYS A 376 -20.19 -46.39 13.14
CA LYS A 376 -20.45 -47.50 14.09
C LYS A 376 -21.53 -48.48 13.60
N ALA A 377 -22.09 -48.30 12.39
CA ALA A 377 -23.31 -49.01 11.98
C ALA A 377 -23.09 -50.27 11.13
N LYS A 378 -21.88 -50.56 10.64
CA LYS A 378 -21.55 -51.87 10.02
C LYS A 378 -20.11 -52.23 10.34
N THR A 379 -19.93 -53.02 11.39
CA THR A 379 -18.69 -53.72 11.72
C THR A 379 -18.34 -54.69 10.59
N ILE A 380 -17.49 -54.24 9.67
CA ILE A 380 -16.72 -55.15 8.81
C ILE A 380 -15.65 -55.78 9.72
N PRO A 381 -15.48 -57.11 9.72
CA PRO A 381 -14.53 -57.77 10.61
C PRO A 381 -13.11 -57.24 10.37
N ASP A 382 -12.45 -57.00 11.50
CA ASP A 382 -11.12 -56.42 11.70
C ASP A 382 -10.08 -57.04 10.75
N ARG A 383 -9.86 -56.40 9.58
CA ARG A 383 -8.76 -56.76 8.68
C ARG A 383 -7.51 -56.08 9.21
N SER A 384 -6.51 -56.90 9.55
CA SER A 384 -5.20 -56.44 9.98
C SER A 384 -4.61 -55.38 9.03
N ARG A 385 -4.02 -54.33 9.61
CA ARG A 385 -3.54 -53.07 9.00
C ARG A 385 -2.67 -53.19 7.74
N ASN A 386 -2.21 -54.38 7.36
CA ASN A 386 -1.11 -54.54 6.41
C ASN A 386 -1.48 -55.07 5.02
N GLN A 387 -2.74 -55.44 4.74
CA GLN A 387 -3.17 -55.77 3.37
C GLN A 387 -4.63 -55.37 3.14
N VAL A 388 -4.84 -54.13 2.69
CA VAL A 388 -6.16 -53.68 2.25
C VAL A 388 -6.23 -53.82 0.72
N VAL A 389 -6.31 -55.06 0.25
CA VAL A 389 -6.67 -55.33 -1.15
C VAL A 389 -8.19 -55.22 -1.23
N PHE A 390 -8.68 -54.14 -1.81
CA PHE A 390 -10.10 -53.98 -2.11
C PHE A 390 -10.45 -54.73 -3.39
N THR A 391 -11.63 -55.32 -3.41
CA THR A 391 -12.25 -55.65 -4.70
C THR A 391 -12.54 -54.36 -5.46
N LYS A 392 -12.65 -54.43 -6.80
CA LYS A 392 -12.95 -53.26 -7.63
C LYS A 392 -14.22 -52.53 -7.15
N ALA A 393 -15.27 -53.27 -6.81
CA ALA A 393 -16.52 -52.70 -6.31
C ALA A 393 -16.36 -51.97 -4.95
N GLU A 394 -15.61 -52.55 -4.02
CA GLU A 394 -15.33 -51.91 -2.72
C GLU A 394 -14.45 -50.66 -2.87
N HIS A 395 -13.51 -50.67 -3.82
CA HIS A 395 -12.72 -49.49 -4.15
C HIS A 395 -13.61 -48.36 -4.66
N ASP A 396 -14.45 -48.65 -5.66
CA ASP A 396 -15.35 -47.66 -6.28
C ASP A 396 -16.33 -47.06 -5.24
N GLU A 397 -16.92 -47.88 -4.37
CA GLU A 397 -17.81 -47.41 -3.29
C GLU A 397 -17.08 -46.49 -2.30
N LYS A 398 -15.89 -46.88 -1.85
CA LYS A 398 -15.10 -46.09 -0.89
C LYS A 398 -14.58 -44.78 -1.48
N VAL A 399 -14.19 -44.80 -2.75
CA VAL A 399 -13.82 -43.58 -3.49
C VAL A 399 -15.03 -42.66 -3.60
N ALA A 400 -16.21 -43.18 -3.95
CA ALA A 400 -17.43 -42.38 -4.05
C ALA A 400 -17.78 -41.70 -2.71
N VAL A 401 -17.65 -42.40 -1.58
CA VAL A 401 -17.87 -41.83 -0.24
C VAL A 401 -16.85 -40.73 0.10
N ALA A 402 -15.58 -40.93 -0.25
CA ALA A 402 -14.54 -39.92 -0.03
C ALA A 402 -14.76 -38.67 -0.89
N ILE A 403 -15.15 -38.84 -2.16
CA ILE A 403 -15.49 -37.74 -3.07
C ILE A 403 -16.73 -36.99 -2.58
N ALA A 404 -17.81 -37.69 -2.24
CA ALA A 404 -19.04 -37.08 -1.75
C ALA A 404 -18.81 -36.24 -0.48
N TYR A 405 -17.89 -36.65 0.39
CA TYR A 405 -17.48 -35.85 1.54
C TYR A 405 -16.78 -34.55 1.12
N LEU A 406 -15.82 -34.62 0.20
CA LEU A 406 -15.10 -33.44 -0.28
C LEU A 406 -16.05 -32.48 -1.00
N ASP A 407 -16.95 -33.00 -1.83
CA ASP A 407 -17.97 -32.21 -2.53
C ASP A 407 -18.90 -31.51 -1.54
N ALA A 408 -19.37 -32.21 -0.50
CA ALA A 408 -20.24 -31.62 0.51
C ALA A 408 -19.54 -30.48 1.28
N VAL A 409 -18.28 -30.68 1.68
CA VAL A 409 -17.50 -29.66 2.39
C VAL A 409 -17.20 -28.46 1.50
N TRP A 410 -16.83 -28.68 0.24
CA TRP A 410 -16.53 -27.60 -0.69
C TRP A 410 -17.78 -26.83 -1.13
N LEU A 411 -18.92 -27.49 -1.32
CA LEU A 411 -20.22 -26.84 -1.56
C LEU A 411 -20.65 -25.97 -0.38
N GLU A 412 -20.47 -26.44 0.86
CA GLU A 412 -20.80 -25.66 2.05
C GLU A 412 -19.88 -24.44 2.23
N ILE A 413 -18.61 -24.55 1.82
CA ILE A 413 -17.65 -23.44 1.82
C ILE A 413 -18.01 -22.41 0.74
N VAL A 414 -18.36 -22.85 -0.46
CA VAL A 414 -18.74 -21.96 -1.58
C VAL A 414 -20.07 -21.25 -1.30
N MET A 415 -21.04 -21.89 -0.63
CA MET A 415 -22.32 -21.27 -0.28
C MET A 415 -22.26 -20.28 0.89
N LYS A 416 -21.17 -20.28 1.68
CA LYS A 416 -20.99 -19.37 2.83
C LYS A 416 -20.04 -18.20 2.56
N GLN A 417 -19.39 -18.16 1.39
CA GLN A 417 -18.66 -17.00 0.88
C GLN A 417 -19.59 -16.15 0.02
#